data_AF-A0A2W6Z3P3-F1
#
_entry.id   AF-A0A2W6Z3P3-F1
#
_cell.length_a   1.000
_cell.length_b   1.000
_cell.length_c   1.000
_cell.angle_alpha   90.00
_cell.angle_beta   90.00
_cell.angle_gamma   90.00
#
_symmetry.space_group_name_H-M   'P 1'
#
loop_
_entity.id
_entity.type
_entity.pdbx_description
1 polymer ?
#
loop_
_entity_poly.entity_id
_entity_poly.type
_entity_poly.pdbx_seq_one_letter_code
_entity_poly.pdbx_strand_id
1 'polypeptide(L)'
;MLRPIAPTPTREAGFFLPLSFGVGLVLLLSSLSVQTAALHGSQLLAAELRQRQADDALASAAQQVAAQFNGPYGCLLATASATWPATGCGPGAGLAPLLEAPVGSARYRLLSWQPVAGELRLALEAGGATASRQQGLFRLRLDPARPAEVLGVRSLGR
;
A
#
# COMPACT_ATOMS: atom_id res chain seq x y z
N MET A 1 -29.47 -82.47 37.46
CA MET A 1 -30.54 -81.94 36.57
C MET A 1 -30.98 -80.60 37.15
N LEU A 2 -30.99 -79.41 36.54
CA LEU A 2 -30.78 -78.89 35.17
C LEU A 2 -30.34 -77.39 35.28
N ARG A 3 -29.40 -77.00 34.39
CA ARG A 3 -29.02 -75.72 33.73
C ARG A 3 -29.30 -74.29 34.31
N PRO A 4 -28.37 -73.33 34.04
CA PRO A 4 -28.46 -71.89 34.36
C PRO A 4 -29.14 -71.07 33.24
N ILE A 5 -29.69 -69.90 33.57
CA ILE A 5 -30.12 -68.87 32.60
C ILE A 5 -29.11 -67.71 32.67
N ALA A 6 -28.40 -67.51 31.57
CA ALA A 6 -27.39 -66.47 31.42
C ALA A 6 -28.01 -65.07 31.24
N PRO A 7 -27.38 -64.00 31.73
CA PRO A 7 -27.54 -62.68 31.14
C PRO A 7 -26.72 -62.61 29.85
N THR A 8 -27.34 -62.23 28.74
CA THR A 8 -26.64 -61.80 27.52
C THR A 8 -26.36 -60.30 27.60
N PRO A 9 -25.12 -59.85 27.88
CA PRO A 9 -24.71 -58.52 27.48
C PRO A 9 -24.43 -58.54 25.97
N THR A 10 -25.27 -57.84 25.20
CA THR A 10 -24.98 -57.51 23.79
C THR A 10 -23.71 -56.67 23.75
N ARG A 11 -22.61 -57.33 23.37
CA ARG A 11 -21.28 -56.75 23.24
C ARG A 11 -21.15 -56.13 21.83
N GLU A 12 -21.80 -55.00 21.61
CA GLU A 12 -21.61 -54.16 20.40
C GLU A 12 -20.89 -52.85 20.76
N ALA A 13 -19.73 -52.95 21.41
CA ALA A 13 -18.89 -51.80 21.76
C ALA A 13 -17.55 -51.77 20.98
N GLY A 14 -17.40 -52.63 19.98
CA GLY A 14 -16.12 -52.83 19.27
C GLY A 14 -15.94 -52.00 17.99
N PHE A 15 -17.01 -51.48 17.39
CA PHE A 15 -16.96 -50.84 16.07
C PHE A 15 -17.13 -49.30 16.09
N PHE A 16 -17.61 -48.73 17.19
CA PHE A 16 -17.82 -47.29 17.33
C PHE A 16 -16.54 -46.51 17.67
N LEU A 17 -15.53 -47.17 18.24
CA LEU A 17 -14.27 -46.57 18.66
C LEU A 17 -13.41 -46.04 17.48
N PRO A 18 -13.15 -46.79 16.39
CA PRO A 18 -12.36 -46.26 15.28
C PRO A 18 -13.11 -45.20 14.45
N LEU A 19 -14.44 -45.26 14.40
CA LEU A 19 -15.29 -44.31 13.65
C LEU A 19 -15.30 -42.91 14.27
N SER A 20 -15.40 -42.81 15.60
CA SER A 20 -15.37 -41.51 16.29
C SER A 20 -14.03 -40.80 16.15
N PHE A 21 -12.91 -41.54 16.14
CA PHE A 21 -11.58 -40.99 15.85
C PHE A 21 -11.47 -40.42 14.44
N GLY A 22 -12.03 -41.10 13.43
CA GLY A 22 -12.04 -40.60 12.05
C GLY A 22 -12.83 -39.30 11.89
N VAL A 23 -14.04 -39.23 12.46
CA VAL A 23 -14.87 -38.02 12.42
C VAL A 23 -14.22 -36.85 13.16
N GLY A 24 -13.62 -37.10 14.33
CA GLY A 24 -12.88 -36.09 15.08
C GLY A 24 -11.67 -35.56 14.31
N LEU A 25 -10.91 -36.43 13.64
CA LEU A 25 -9.77 -36.04 12.80
C LEU A 25 -10.23 -35.17 11.62
N VAL A 26 -11.31 -35.54 10.94
CA VAL A 26 -11.88 -34.77 9.82
C VAL A 26 -12.38 -33.41 10.28
N LEU A 27 -13.02 -33.33 11.45
CA LEU A 27 -13.45 -32.05 12.04
C LEU A 27 -12.26 -31.16 12.43
N LEU A 28 -11.21 -31.75 13.01
CA LEU A 28 -9.96 -31.05 13.33
C LEU A 28 -9.27 -30.52 12.06
N LEU A 29 -9.14 -31.35 11.02
CA LEU A 29 -8.56 -30.96 9.73
C LEU A 29 -9.40 -29.87 9.03
N SER A 30 -10.72 -29.99 9.06
CA SER A 30 -11.64 -28.98 8.50
C SER A 30 -11.54 -27.66 9.26
N SER A 31 -11.46 -27.70 10.59
CA SER A 31 -11.26 -26.52 11.43
C SER A 31 -9.91 -25.85 11.17
N LEU A 32 -8.83 -26.63 11.07
CA LEU A 32 -7.50 -26.09 10.73
C LEU A 32 -7.48 -25.47 9.32
N SER A 33 -8.18 -26.07 8.36
CA SER A 33 -8.28 -25.55 6.99
C SER A 33 -9.01 -24.21 6.94
N VAL A 34 -10.06 -24.03 7.75
CA VAL A 34 -10.79 -22.76 7.84
C VAL A 34 -9.96 -21.70 8.57
N GLN A 35 -9.26 -22.08 9.63
CA GLN A 35 -8.38 -21.16 10.38
C GLN A 35 -7.22 -20.63 9.52
N THR A 36 -6.59 -21.51 8.73
CA THR A 36 -5.51 -21.12 7.81
C THR A 36 -6.02 -20.26 6.67
N ALA A 37 -7.18 -20.59 6.09
CA ALA A 37 -7.82 -19.76 5.06
C ALA A 37 -8.19 -18.36 5.58
N ALA A 38 -8.74 -18.26 6.80
CA ALA A 38 -9.06 -16.98 7.43
C ALA A 38 -7.79 -16.13 7.68
N LEU A 39 -6.71 -16.76 8.14
CA LEU A 39 -5.44 -16.07 8.37
C LEU A 39 -4.85 -15.54 7.05
N HIS A 40 -4.78 -16.38 6.01
CA HIS A 40 -4.31 -15.95 4.69
C HIS A 40 -5.18 -14.83 4.11
N GLY A 41 -6.51 -14.92 4.25
CA GLY A 41 -7.43 -13.86 3.84
C GLY A 41 -7.14 -12.53 4.54
N SER A 42 -6.90 -12.55 5.85
CA SER A 42 -6.58 -11.34 6.62
C SER A 42 -5.23 -10.71 6.19
N GLN A 43 -4.24 -11.54 5.85
CA GLN A 43 -2.93 -11.07 5.39
C GLN A 43 -3.02 -10.41 4.01
N LEU A 44 -3.80 -10.98 3.10
CA LEU A 44 -4.05 -10.39 1.77
C LEU A 44 -4.75 -9.04 1.91
N LEU A 45 -5.81 -8.97 2.72
CA LEU A 45 -6.52 -7.70 2.98
C LEU A 45 -5.60 -6.64 3.58
N ALA A 46 -4.76 -7.03 4.56
CA ALA A 46 -3.80 -6.11 5.15
C ALA A 46 -2.76 -5.61 4.12
N ALA A 47 -2.30 -6.47 3.22
CA ALA A 47 -1.38 -6.09 2.14
C ALA A 47 -2.05 -5.12 1.15
N GLU A 48 -3.29 -5.40 0.73
CA GLU A 48 -4.06 -4.52 -0.15
C GLU A 48 -4.30 -3.14 0.47
N LEU A 49 -4.67 -3.08 1.75
CA LEU A 49 -4.87 -1.82 2.46
C LEU A 49 -3.59 -0.99 2.54
N ARG A 50 -2.45 -1.62 2.84
CA ARG A 50 -1.14 -0.94 2.85
C ARG A 50 -0.79 -0.38 1.47
N GLN A 51 -1.09 -1.13 0.42
CA GLN A 51 -0.84 -0.68 -0.95
C GLN A 51 -1.71 0.54 -1.31
N ARG A 52 -3.01 0.49 -1.00
CA ARG A 52 -3.91 1.63 -1.25
C ARG A 52 -3.49 2.88 -0.48
N GLN A 53 -3.10 2.73 0.79
CA GLN A 53 -2.60 3.84 1.60
C GLN A 53 -1.35 4.47 1.00
N ALA A 54 -0.43 3.66 0.46
CA ALA A 54 0.77 4.17 -0.21
C ALA A 54 0.43 4.88 -1.53
N ASP A 55 -0.50 4.34 -2.32
CA ASP A 55 -0.96 4.97 -3.57
C ASP A 55 -1.66 6.32 -3.28
N ASP A 56 -2.51 6.38 -2.25
CA ASP A 56 -3.17 7.61 -1.79
C ASP A 56 -2.17 8.65 -1.28
N ALA A 57 -1.14 8.21 -0.54
CA ALA A 57 -0.07 9.09 -0.06
C ALA A 57 0.78 9.65 -1.22
N LEU A 58 1.07 8.85 -2.25
CA LEU A 58 1.78 9.32 -3.46
C LEU A 58 0.92 10.34 -4.23
N ALA A 59 -0.37 10.06 -4.39
CA ALA A 59 -1.30 10.99 -5.05
C ALA A 59 -1.41 12.32 -4.29
N SER A 60 -1.49 12.26 -2.96
CA SER A 60 -1.50 13.44 -2.09
C SER A 60 -0.20 14.24 -2.19
N ALA A 61 0.95 13.55 -2.22
CA ALA A 61 2.26 14.17 -2.41
C ALA A 61 2.35 14.88 -3.78
N ALA A 62 1.83 14.26 -4.83
CA ALA A 62 1.81 14.85 -6.16
C ALA A 62 0.92 16.10 -6.24
N GLN A 63 -0.22 16.10 -5.54
CA GLN A 63 -1.05 17.30 -5.38
C GLN A 63 -0.35 18.39 -4.58
N GLN A 64 0.38 18.03 -3.52
CA GLN A 64 1.15 18.99 -2.73
C GLN A 64 2.27 19.64 -3.56
N VAL A 65 3.00 18.86 -4.36
CA VAL A 65 4.01 19.38 -5.30
C VAL A 65 3.37 20.26 -6.37
N ALA A 66 2.21 19.88 -6.92
CA ALA A 66 1.46 20.71 -7.85
C ALA A 66 1.07 22.07 -7.24
N ALA A 67 0.60 22.08 -5.99
CA ALA A 67 0.28 23.31 -5.27
C ALA A 67 1.51 24.18 -5.01
N GLN A 68 2.66 23.55 -4.71
CA GLN A 68 3.93 24.25 -4.55
C GLN A 68 4.41 24.91 -5.84
N PHE A 69 4.21 24.26 -6.98
CA PHE A 69 4.46 24.87 -8.29
C PHE A 69 3.49 26.01 -8.60
N ASN A 70 2.21 25.92 -8.20
CA ASN A 70 1.28 27.05 -8.37
C ASN A 70 1.55 28.21 -7.41
N GLY A 71 2.39 28.03 -6.39
CA GLY A 71 2.74 29.05 -5.41
C GLY A 71 4.20 29.48 -5.52
N PRO A 72 5.02 29.26 -4.47
CA PRO A 72 6.36 29.83 -4.36
C PRO A 72 7.37 29.29 -5.39
N TYR A 73 7.10 28.13 -6.01
CA TYR A 73 8.04 27.48 -6.94
C TYR A 73 7.61 27.53 -8.40
N GLY A 74 6.67 28.40 -8.77
CA GLY A 74 6.18 28.49 -10.16
C GLY A 74 7.24 28.79 -11.21
N CYS A 75 8.32 29.47 -10.83
CA CYS A 75 9.44 29.73 -11.74
C CYS A 75 10.14 28.42 -12.21
N LEU A 76 10.07 27.36 -11.39
CA LEU A 76 10.72 26.08 -11.66
C LEU A 76 9.86 25.16 -12.53
N LEU A 77 8.58 25.48 -12.68
CA LEU A 77 7.65 24.64 -13.43
C LEU A 77 8.09 24.48 -14.90
N ALA A 78 8.62 25.53 -15.53
CA ALA A 78 9.11 25.47 -16.92
C ALA A 78 10.50 24.79 -17.07
N THR A 79 11.17 24.45 -15.96
CA THR A 79 12.57 24.02 -15.95
C THR A 79 12.69 22.60 -15.41
N ALA A 80 13.51 21.75 -16.02
CA ALA A 80 13.71 20.40 -15.51
C ALA A 80 14.42 20.40 -14.16
N SER A 81 14.04 19.47 -13.28
CA SER A 81 14.63 19.37 -11.92
C SER A 81 16.16 19.27 -11.89
N ALA A 82 16.77 18.63 -12.90
CA ALA A 82 18.21 18.48 -13.02
C ALA A 82 18.95 19.83 -13.23
N THR A 83 18.22 20.85 -13.66
CA THR A 83 18.75 22.19 -13.99
C THR A 83 18.27 23.26 -13.01
N TRP A 84 17.61 22.89 -11.92
CA TRP A 84 17.15 23.87 -10.94
C TRP A 84 18.33 24.52 -10.22
N PRO A 85 18.30 25.86 -10.06
CA PRO A 85 19.32 26.56 -9.29
C PRO A 85 19.18 26.21 -7.81
N ALA A 86 20.30 26.17 -7.07
CA ALA A 86 20.29 25.88 -5.62
C ALA A 86 19.43 26.88 -4.81
N THR A 87 19.29 28.10 -5.33
CA THR A 87 18.46 29.17 -4.75
C THR A 87 16.98 29.06 -5.08
N GLY A 88 16.53 28.05 -5.84
CA GLY A 88 15.12 27.92 -6.24
C GLY A 88 14.62 29.14 -7.02
N CYS A 89 13.51 29.74 -6.58
CA CYS A 89 12.91 30.91 -7.24
C CYS A 89 13.38 32.29 -6.76
N GLY A 90 14.35 32.35 -5.85
CA GLY A 90 14.88 33.61 -5.35
C GLY A 90 15.55 33.49 -3.99
N PRO A 91 16.15 34.58 -3.47
CA PRO A 91 16.82 34.57 -2.17
C PRO A 91 15.83 34.19 -1.06
N GLY A 92 16.13 33.13 -0.32
CA GLY A 92 15.30 32.59 0.77
C GLY A 92 14.29 31.51 0.35
N ALA A 93 14.03 31.31 -0.95
CA ALA A 93 13.17 30.25 -1.46
C ALA A 93 13.97 28.96 -1.73
N GLY A 94 14.57 28.40 -0.67
CA GLY A 94 15.34 27.16 -0.76
C GLY A 94 14.49 26.00 -1.29
N LEU A 95 15.10 25.10 -2.06
CA LEU A 95 14.41 23.97 -2.70
C LEU A 95 13.96 22.85 -1.74
N ALA A 96 14.47 22.83 -0.51
CA ALA A 96 14.24 21.75 0.44
C ALA A 96 12.75 21.38 0.63
N PRO A 97 11.80 22.34 0.79
CA PRO A 97 10.37 22.03 0.98
C PRO A 97 9.71 21.43 -0.27
N LEU A 98 10.25 21.71 -1.47
CA LEU A 98 9.77 21.16 -2.72
C LEU A 98 10.35 19.76 -2.97
N LEU A 99 11.62 19.58 -2.64
CA LEU A 99 12.32 18.31 -2.85
C LEU A 99 11.83 17.24 -1.88
N GLU A 100 11.56 17.61 -0.63
CA GLU A 100 11.08 16.67 0.36
C GLU A 100 10.18 17.34 1.40
N ALA A 101 9.01 16.77 1.63
CA ALA A 101 8.13 17.22 2.69
C ALA A 101 7.33 16.05 3.27
N PRO A 102 6.82 16.19 4.51
CA PRO A 102 5.90 15.21 5.07
C PRO A 102 4.56 15.21 4.30
N VAL A 103 4.01 14.02 4.11
CA VAL A 103 2.68 13.75 3.56
C VAL A 103 1.99 12.70 4.44
N GLY A 104 1.07 13.15 5.30
CA GLY A 104 0.48 12.29 6.32
C GLY A 104 1.55 11.72 7.27
N SER A 105 1.65 10.39 7.35
CA SER A 105 2.64 9.65 8.16
C SER A 105 3.93 9.30 7.41
N ALA A 106 4.03 9.64 6.13
CA ALA A 106 5.21 9.40 5.29
C ALA A 106 5.90 10.71 4.95
N ARG A 107 7.10 10.62 4.37
CA ARG A 107 7.79 11.74 3.74
C ARG A 107 7.92 11.43 2.26
N TYR A 108 7.60 12.37 1.38
CA TYR A 108 7.90 12.20 -0.03
C TYR A 108 9.26 12.80 -0.36
N ARG A 109 9.86 12.28 -1.43
CA ARG A 109 11.03 12.85 -2.09
C ARG A 109 10.74 12.99 -3.59
N LEU A 110 10.94 14.19 -4.12
CA LEU A 110 10.91 14.46 -5.55
C LEU A 110 12.16 13.87 -6.19
N LEU A 111 11.97 12.91 -7.10
CA LEU A 111 13.06 12.26 -7.81
C LEU A 111 13.39 13.02 -9.10
N SER A 112 12.36 13.40 -9.85
CA SER A 112 12.53 14.14 -11.09
C SER A 112 11.27 14.89 -11.50
N TRP A 113 11.47 16.05 -12.11
CA TRP A 113 10.46 16.83 -12.84
C TRP A 113 10.94 17.08 -14.27
N GLN A 114 10.06 16.79 -15.24
CA GLN A 114 10.26 16.99 -16.68
C GLN A 114 9.13 17.86 -17.25
N PRO A 115 9.38 19.14 -17.57
CA PRO A 115 8.34 20.07 -17.99
C PRO A 115 7.72 19.75 -19.36
N VAL A 116 8.52 19.23 -20.30
CA VAL A 116 8.07 18.95 -21.68
C VAL A 116 6.95 17.91 -21.72
N ALA A 117 7.08 16.84 -20.93
CA ALA A 117 6.06 15.80 -20.81
C ALA A 117 5.07 16.05 -19.66
N GLY A 118 5.32 17.10 -18.84
CA GLY A 118 4.63 17.34 -17.58
C GLY A 118 4.81 16.19 -16.58
N GLU A 119 5.94 15.48 -16.61
CA GLU A 119 6.14 14.26 -15.82
C GLU A 119 6.84 14.53 -14.50
N LEU A 120 6.24 14.04 -13.42
CA LEU A 120 6.70 14.15 -12.04
C LEU A 120 6.92 12.76 -11.46
N ARG A 121 8.12 12.48 -10.97
CA ARG A 121 8.43 11.24 -10.25
C ARG A 121 8.64 11.53 -8.78
N LEU A 122 7.95 10.77 -7.93
CA LEU A 122 8.02 10.87 -6.48
C LEU A 122 8.39 9.52 -5.89
N ALA A 123 9.13 9.54 -4.79
CA ALA A 123 9.31 8.41 -3.89
C ALA A 123 8.63 8.73 -2.55
N LEU A 124 8.02 7.73 -1.92
CA LEU A 124 7.65 7.77 -0.52
C LEU A 124 8.67 7.02 0.31
N GLU A 125 9.07 7.66 1.39
CA GLU A 125 9.83 7.06 2.49
C GLU A 125 8.90 7.04 3.71
N ALA A 126 8.32 5.87 3.98
CA ALA A 126 7.54 5.65 5.18
C ALA A 126 8.48 5.49 6.37
N GLY A 127 8.20 6.16 7.49
CA GLY A 127 9.00 6.07 8.70
C GLY A 127 8.94 4.66 9.30
N GLY A 128 10.02 3.89 9.19
CA GLY A 128 10.16 2.57 9.80
C GLY A 128 11.40 1.83 9.30
N ALA A 129 11.96 0.94 10.13
CA ALA A 129 13.21 0.21 9.83
C ALA A 129 13.13 -0.72 8.61
N THR A 130 11.92 -1.02 8.13
CA THR A 130 11.63 -1.74 6.88
C THR A 130 10.87 -0.83 5.91
N ALA A 131 11.37 0.38 5.68
CA ALA A 131 10.79 1.33 4.75
C ALA A 131 10.86 0.78 3.32
N SER A 132 9.74 0.24 2.81
CA SER A 132 9.60 0.00 1.38
C SER A 132 9.57 1.37 0.67
N ARG A 133 10.61 1.68 -0.10
CA ARG A 133 10.62 2.88 -0.93
C ARG A 133 9.65 2.69 -2.09
N GLN A 134 8.43 3.18 -1.93
CA GLN A 134 7.44 3.20 -3.00
C GLN A 134 7.72 4.36 -3.94
N GLN A 135 7.56 4.18 -5.24
CA GLN A 135 7.72 5.23 -6.23
C GLN A 135 6.46 5.36 -7.05
N GLY A 136 6.19 6.57 -7.56
CA GLY A 136 5.06 6.85 -8.42
C GLY A 136 5.45 7.86 -9.50
N LEU A 137 4.94 7.62 -10.71
CA LEU A 137 5.01 8.54 -11.84
C LEU A 137 3.66 9.24 -11.99
N PHE A 138 3.71 10.56 -12.12
CA PHE A 138 2.56 11.43 -12.24
C PHE A 138 2.73 12.34 -13.46
N ARG A 139 1.61 12.74 -14.05
CA ARG A 139 1.55 13.79 -15.07
C ARG A 139 0.80 14.99 -14.53
N LEU A 140 1.46 16.15 -14.57
CA LEU A 140 0.89 17.45 -14.28
C LEU A 140 0.31 18.01 -15.58
N ARG A 141 -0.98 18.37 -15.56
CA ARG A 141 -1.62 19.07 -16.67
C ARG A 141 -1.40 20.56 -16.49
N LEU A 142 -0.69 21.19 -17.42
CA LEU A 142 -0.41 22.63 -17.39
C LEU A 142 -1.49 23.41 -18.15
N ASP A 143 -1.74 24.65 -17.75
CA ASP A 143 -2.64 25.57 -18.47
C ASP A 143 -1.95 26.02 -19.79
N PRO A 144 -2.54 25.74 -20.97
CA PRO A 144 -1.95 26.17 -22.24
C PRO A 144 -1.93 27.70 -22.42
N ALA A 145 -2.81 28.44 -21.74
CA ALA A 145 -2.82 29.91 -21.76
C ALA A 145 -1.84 30.52 -20.74
N ARG A 146 -1.56 29.79 -19.66
CA ARG A 146 -0.61 30.18 -18.60
C ARG A 146 0.26 28.97 -18.25
N PRO A 147 1.32 28.70 -19.02
CA PRO A 147 2.13 27.49 -18.85
C PRO A 147 2.88 27.41 -17.51
N ALA A 148 2.75 28.42 -16.65
CA ALA A 148 3.22 28.46 -15.26
C ALA A 148 2.17 27.99 -14.22
N GLU A 149 1.00 27.51 -14.65
CA GLU A 149 -0.08 27.05 -13.77
C GLU A 149 -0.43 25.57 -14.04
N VAL A 150 -0.56 24.80 -12.96
CA VAL A 150 -0.98 23.41 -12.94
C VAL A 150 -2.50 23.33 -12.74
N LEU A 151 -3.18 22.71 -13.71
CA LEU A 151 -4.63 22.45 -13.73
C LEU A 151 -5.04 21.11 -13.12
N GLY A 152 -4.09 20.19 -12.91
CA GLY A 152 -4.41 18.89 -12.32
C GLY A 152 -3.25 17.90 -12.33
N VAL A 153 -3.44 16.80 -11.60
CA VAL A 153 -2.45 15.73 -11.44
C VAL A 153 -3.10 14.40 -11.83
N ARG A 154 -2.41 13.58 -12.61
CA ARG A 154 -2.85 12.22 -12.99
C ARG A 154 -1.75 11.21 -12.70
N SER A 155 -2.08 10.09 -12.06
CA SER A 155 -1.14 8.98 -11.91
C SER A 155 -0.91 8.29 -13.27
N LEU A 156 0.36 8.01 -13.59
CA LEU A 156 0.80 7.24 -14.75
C LEU A 156 1.25 5.83 -14.38
N GLY A 157 1.39 5.50 -13.09
CA GLY A 157 1.84 4.21 -12.60
C GLY A 157 2.95 4.32 -11.56
N ARG A 158 3.59 3.19 -11.28
CA ARG A 158 4.75 3.07 -10.38
C ARG A 158 5.98 2.65 -11.17
#